data_AF-K1T9W5-F1
#
_entry.id   AF-K1T9W5-F1
#
_cell.length_a   1.000
_cell.length_b   1.000
_cell.length_c   1.000
_cell.angle_alpha   90.00
_cell.angle_beta   90.00
_cell.angle_gamma   90.00
#
_symmetry.space_group_name_H-M   'P 1'
#
loop_
_entity.id
_entity.type
_entity.pdbx_description
1 polymer ?
#
loop_
_entity_poly.entity_id
_entity_poly.type
_entity_poly.pdbx_seq_one_letter_code
_entity_poly.pdbx_strand_id
1 'polypeptide(L)'
;MLDYEIYSECDQINDLIEKRDLATARCKVINLLDRMQQDGNQYNPMVNHFIRVVGLFPYIDKKTASWDDQVVVEAFKADVGDKTPVTLHSAQSR
;
A
#
# COMPACT_ATOMS: atom_id res chain seq x y z
N MET A 1 -9.01 -7.66 -20.59
CA MET A 1 -9.98 -8.24 -19.63
C MET A 1 -9.52 -8.11 -18.18
N LEU A 2 -8.20 -8.01 -17.93
CA LEU A 2 -7.59 -7.82 -16.60
C LEU A 2 -7.91 -6.48 -15.91
N ASP A 3 -8.07 -5.38 -16.66
CA ASP A 3 -8.24 -4.04 -16.05
C ASP A 3 -9.57 -3.85 -15.29
N TYR A 4 -10.64 -4.53 -15.70
CA TYR A 4 -11.96 -4.36 -15.08
C TYR A 4 -12.02 -4.94 -13.67
N GLU A 5 -11.39 -6.10 -13.45
CA GLU A 5 -11.36 -6.73 -12.13
C GLU A 5 -10.51 -5.94 -11.14
N ILE A 6 -9.36 -5.42 -11.59
CA ILE A 6 -8.51 -4.53 -10.78
C ILE A 6 -9.28 -3.26 -10.44
N TYR A 7 -9.97 -2.66 -11.42
CA TYR A 7 -10.80 -1.47 -11.17
C TYR A 7 -11.90 -1.74 -10.15
N SER A 8 -12.63 -2.85 -10.28
CA SER A 8 -13.70 -3.25 -9.35
C SER A 8 -13.16 -3.46 -7.92
N GLU A 9 -11.97 -4.05 -7.77
CA GLU A 9 -11.34 -4.18 -6.46
C GLU A 9 -10.91 -2.84 -5.87
N CYS A 10 -10.34 -1.95 -6.68
CA CYS A 10 -9.99 -0.59 -6.28
C CYS A 10 -11.20 0.21 -5.82
N ASP A 11 -12.34 0.10 -6.51
CA ASP A 11 -13.61 0.73 -6.15
C ASP A 11 -14.11 0.24 -4.78
N GLN A 12 -14.11 -1.08 -4.56
CA GLN A 12 -14.48 -1.67 -3.28
C GLN A 12 -13.55 -1.24 -2.13
N ILE A 13 -12.26 -1.10 -2.39
CA ILE A 13 -11.28 -0.62 -1.40
C ILE A 13 -11.58 0.84 -1.06
N ASN A 14 -11.84 1.69 -2.06
CA ASN A 14 -12.19 3.09 -1.85
C ASN A 14 -13.45 3.23 -1.00
N ASP A 15 -14.49 2.45 -1.30
CA ASP A 15 -15.73 2.39 -0.54
C ASP A 15 -15.52 2.10 0.96
N LEU A 16 -14.62 1.15 1.27
CA LEU A 16 -14.29 0.79 2.65
C LEU A 16 -13.49 1.90 3.35
N ILE A 17 -12.57 2.54 2.63
CA ILE A 17 -11.80 3.68 3.13
C ILE A 17 -12.75 4.84 3.48
N GLU A 18 -13.68 5.18 2.60
CA GLU A 18 -14.68 6.23 2.81
C GLU A 18 -15.58 5.94 4.03
N LYS A 19 -15.96 4.67 4.20
CA LYS A 19 -16.72 4.17 5.36
C LYS A 19 -15.88 4.03 6.63
N ARG A 20 -14.57 4.33 6.57
CA ARG A 20 -13.58 4.19 7.66
C ARG A 20 -13.39 2.76 8.17
N ASP A 21 -13.78 1.75 7.40
CA ASP A 21 -13.49 0.35 7.70
C ASP A 21 -12.08 -0.01 7.22
N LEU A 22 -11.07 0.59 7.88
CA LEU A 22 -9.67 0.45 7.49
C LEU A 22 -9.13 -0.96 7.71
N ALA A 23 -9.71 -1.73 8.65
CA ALA A 23 -9.30 -3.11 8.89
C ALA A 23 -9.65 -3.99 7.69
N THR A 24 -10.91 -3.92 7.21
CA THR A 24 -11.33 -4.67 6.02
C THR A 24 -10.63 -4.14 4.76
N ALA A 25 -10.48 -2.81 4.63
CA ALA A 25 -9.74 -2.21 3.51
C ALA A 25 -8.31 -2.74 3.46
N ARG A 26 -7.61 -2.81 4.60
CA ARG A 26 -6.23 -3.33 4.69
C ARG A 26 -6.14 -4.77 4.20
N CYS A 27 -7.07 -5.64 4.60
CA CYS A 27 -7.12 -7.02 4.13
C CYS A 27 -7.33 -7.10 2.61
N LYS A 28 -8.23 -6.29 2.04
CA LYS A 28 -8.44 -6.24 0.59
C LYS A 28 -7.21 -5.72 -0.16
N VAL A 29 -6.52 -4.71 0.37
CA VAL A 29 -5.28 -4.21 -0.23
C VAL A 29 -4.23 -5.32 -0.26
N ILE A 30 -4.06 -6.11 0.82
CA ILE A 30 -3.12 -7.25 0.83
C ILE A 30 -3.44 -8.24 -0.31
N ASN A 31 -4.72 -8.59 -0.50
CA ASN A 31 -5.13 -9.49 -1.58
C ASN A 31 -4.87 -8.91 -2.98
N LEU A 32 -5.13 -7.60 -3.16
CA LEU A 32 -4.83 -6.90 -4.42
C LEU A 32 -3.31 -6.95 -4.72
N LEU A 33 -2.47 -6.69 -3.72
CA LEU A 33 -1.01 -6.71 -3.87
C LEU A 33 -0.49 -8.10 -4.24
N ASP A 34 -1.02 -9.16 -3.59
CA ASP A 34 -0.68 -10.56 -3.90
C ASP A 34 -1.04 -10.90 -5.34
N ARG A 35 -2.26 -10.56 -5.78
CA ARG A 35 -2.71 -10.80 -7.16
C ARG A 35 -1.85 -10.05 -8.18
N MET A 36 -1.60 -8.75 -7.96
CA MET A 36 -0.76 -7.96 -8.87
C MET A 36 0.67 -8.51 -8.95
N GLN A 37 1.21 -9.03 -7.84
CA GLN A 37 2.51 -9.67 -7.83
C GLN A 37 2.51 -10.99 -8.64
N GLN A 38 1.47 -11.81 -8.51
CA GLN A 38 1.31 -13.06 -9.28
C GLN A 38 1.21 -12.79 -10.78
N ASP A 39 0.53 -11.72 -11.17
CA ASP A 39 0.36 -11.30 -12.56
C ASP A 39 1.60 -10.57 -13.13
N GLY A 40 2.59 -10.25 -12.30
CA GLY A 40 3.77 -9.46 -12.69
C GLY A 40 3.46 -8.00 -13.00
N ASN A 41 2.35 -7.47 -12.49
CA ASN A 41 1.90 -6.11 -12.72
C ASN A 41 2.67 -5.11 -11.84
N GLN A 42 3.06 -3.98 -12.42
CA GLN A 42 3.62 -2.88 -11.65
C GLN A 42 2.53 -2.13 -10.88
N TYR A 43 2.84 -1.67 -9.67
CA TYR A 43 1.92 -0.84 -8.89
C TYR A 43 1.79 0.53 -9.54
N ASN A 44 0.56 0.99 -9.73
CA ASN A 44 0.27 2.35 -10.18
C ASN A 44 0.16 3.30 -8.95
N PRO A 45 0.12 4.63 -9.16
CA PRO A 45 0.02 5.59 -8.06
C PRO A 45 -1.23 5.40 -7.16
N MET A 46 -2.33 4.86 -7.69
CA MET A 46 -3.55 4.59 -6.92
C MET A 46 -3.35 3.45 -5.92
N VAL A 47 -2.63 2.40 -6.31
CA VAL A 47 -2.26 1.30 -5.41
C VAL A 47 -1.38 1.81 -4.27
N ASN A 48 -0.39 2.66 -4.57
CA ASN A 48 0.42 3.33 -3.54
C ASN A 48 -0.41 4.19 -2.58
N HIS A 49 -1.40 4.92 -3.11
CA HIS A 49 -2.33 5.66 -2.26
C HIS A 49 -3.06 4.74 -1.26
N PHE A 50 -3.59 3.60 -1.71
CA PHE A 50 -4.24 2.65 -0.82
C PHE A 50 -3.29 2.09 0.23
N ILE A 51 -2.09 1.65 -0.18
CA ILE A 51 -1.03 1.18 0.73
C ILE A 51 -0.78 2.20 1.84
N ARG A 52 -0.66 3.50 1.49
CA ARG A 52 -0.46 4.58 2.43
C ARG A 52 -1.66 4.75 3.37
N VAL A 53 -2.88 4.80 2.84
CA VAL A 53 -4.09 4.99 3.66
C VAL A 53 -4.26 3.87 4.68
N VAL A 54 -4.00 2.62 4.30
CA VAL A 54 -4.16 1.47 5.21
C VAL A 54 -2.92 1.17 6.06
N GLY A 55 -1.84 1.96 5.94
CA GLY A 55 -0.65 1.84 6.78
C GLY A 55 0.30 0.69 6.42
N LEU A 56 0.31 0.28 5.14
CA LEU A 56 1.12 -0.81 4.59
C LEU A 56 2.46 -0.29 4.01
N PHE A 57 3.05 0.75 4.60
CA PHE A 57 4.17 1.51 4.03
C PHE A 57 5.36 0.73 3.44
N PRO A 58 5.79 -0.43 4.00
CA PRO A 58 6.86 -1.22 3.40
C PRO A 58 6.58 -1.68 1.96
N TYR A 59 5.31 -1.71 1.56
CA TYR A 59 4.86 -2.15 0.23
C TYR A 59 4.77 -1.01 -0.81
N ILE A 60 5.09 0.23 -0.44
CA ILE A 60 5.07 1.36 -1.40
C ILE A 60 6.10 1.11 -2.52
N ASP A 61 5.65 1.10 -3.77
CA ASP A 61 6.53 1.04 -4.94
C ASP A 61 7.14 2.42 -5.20
N LYS A 62 8.44 2.54 -4.94
CA LYS A 62 9.21 3.78 -5.13
C LYS A 62 9.25 4.28 -6.58
N LYS A 63 9.00 3.41 -7.58
CA LYS A 63 9.00 3.82 -9.00
C LYS A 63 7.76 4.62 -9.38
N THR A 64 6.64 4.41 -8.68
CA THR A 64 5.35 5.07 -8.93
C THR A 64 4.85 5.86 -7.72
N ALA A 65 5.70 6.01 -6.69
CA ALA A 65 5.41 6.74 -5.47
C ALA A 65 5.24 8.24 -5.76
N SER A 66 4.13 8.80 -5.28
CA SER A 66 3.96 10.24 -5.18
C SER A 66 4.89 10.84 -4.12
N TRP A 67 4.98 12.16 -4.06
CA TRP A 67 5.76 12.84 -3.02
C TRP A 67 5.28 12.48 -1.60
N ASP A 68 3.96 12.41 -1.37
CA ASP A 68 3.39 12.02 -0.07
C ASP A 68 3.80 10.61 0.33
N ASP A 69 3.84 9.68 -0.62
CA ASP A 69 4.22 8.29 -0.37
C ASP A 69 5.70 8.20 0.02
N GLN A 70 6.56 8.98 -0.65
CA GLN A 70 7.99 9.07 -0.31
C GLN A 70 8.20 9.64 1.08
N VAL A 71 7.47 10.70 1.45
CA VAL A 71 7.55 11.29 2.80
C VAL A 71 7.22 10.24 3.86
N VAL A 72 6.17 9.45 3.65
CA VAL A 72 5.80 8.38 4.58
C VAL A 72 6.86 7.29 4.64
N VAL A 73 7.40 6.85 3.49
CA VAL A 73 8.48 5.85 3.46
C VAL A 73 9.68 6.31 4.28
N GLU A 74 10.11 7.57 4.14
CA GLU A 74 11.25 8.12 4.85
C GLU A 74 10.95 8.37 6.34
N ALA A 75 9.78 8.93 6.67
CA ALA A 75 9.41 9.23 8.05
C ALA A 75 9.27 7.98 8.93
N PHE A 76 8.92 6.83 8.33
CA PHE A 76 8.75 5.56 9.02
C PHE A 76 9.95 4.63 8.88
N LYS A 77 11.09 5.10 8.35
CA LYS A 77 12.34 4.32 8.42
C LYS A 77 12.82 4.24 9.85
N ALA A 78 13.07 3.02 10.30
CA ALA A 78 13.68 2.73 11.59
C ALA A 78 14.98 1.94 11.39
N ASP A 79 15.96 2.27 12.23
CA ASP A 79 17.11 1.40 12.42
C ASP A 79 16.68 0.22 13.29
N VAL A 80 16.74 -0.98 12.72
CA VAL A 80 16.42 -2.25 13.39
C VAL A 80 17.67 -3.10 13.62
N GLY A 81 18.87 -2.52 13.50
CA GLY A 81 20.14 -3.22 13.61
C GLY A 81 20.55 -3.97 12.34
N ASP A 82 19.86 -3.73 11.21
CA ASP A 82 20.23 -4.27 9.89
C ASP A 82 21.12 -3.27 9.12
N LYS A 83 21.73 -3.71 8.01
CA LYS A 83 22.63 -2.89 7.19
C LYS A 83 21.98 -1.61 6.64
N THR A 84 20.66 -1.64 6.43
CA THR A 84 19.89 -0.52 5.90
C THR A 84 18.63 -0.32 6.74
N PRO A 85 18.27 0.92 7.12
CA PRO A 85 17.00 1.21 7.79
C PRO A 85 15.82 0.70 6.97
N VAL A 86 14.86 0.08 7.65
CA VAL A 86 13.66 -0.46 7.04
C VAL A 86 12.47 0.44 7.33
N THR A 87 11.61 0.64 6.34
CA THR A 87 10.33 1.32 6.55
C THR A 87 9.41 0.39 7.35
N LEU A 88 8.80 0.90 8.42
CA LEU A 88 7.85 0.18 9.26
C LEU A 88 6.41 0.36 8.78
N HIS A 89 5.52 -0.56 9.15
CA HIS A 89 4.08 -0.33 9.08
C HIS A 89 3.64 0.77 10.06
N SER A 90 2.54 1.46 9.76
CA SER A 90 1.98 2.46 10.69
C SER A 90 1.72 1.88 12.08
N ALA A 91 1.23 0.63 12.16
CA ALA A 91 0.94 -0.06 13.42
C ALA A 91 2.18 -0.42 14.26
N GLN A 92 3.39 -0.36 13.68
CA GLN A 92 4.65 -0.71 14.34
C GLN A 92 5.41 0.53 14.86
N SER A 93 5.02 1.72 14.44
CA SER A 93 5.58 2.97 14.93
C SER A 93 4.75 3.44 16.13
N ARG A 94 5.26 3.21 17.34
CA ARG A 94 4.72 3.71 18.61
C ARG A 94 5.86 4.21 19.48
#